data_AF-A0A9P5T7J9-F1
#
_entry.id   AF-A0A9P5T7J9-F1
#
_cell.length_a   1.000
_cell.length_b   1.000
_cell.length_c   1.000
_cell.angle_alpha   90.00
_cell.angle_beta   90.00
_cell.angle_gamma   90.00
#
_symmetry.space_group_name_H-M   'P 1'
#
loop_
_entity.id
_entity.type
_entity.pdbx_description
1 polymer ?
#
loop_
_entity_poly.entity_id
_entity_poly.type
_entity_poly.pdbx_seq_one_letter_code
_entity_poly.pdbx_strand_id
1 'polypeptide(L)'
;MGVLTPSCVTARDGRIYAFGNALSYSTSVPSEVYFLVVSNQNPSQTLDDLSWTLVNAVPTTGYAEIKYADILGFHNPNHYSCTIDDKGVFSIIFKDDIYNVKGGLQFQPSPAGTSGTGTWKNITIPLDYKWTPLHFTELFNFKDAQGMNTLMHATVEGVNDVRVGALDPTTMTMNQGLTPWNIVRSTQKTLVV
;
A
#
# COMPACT_ATOMS: atom_id res chain seq x y z
N MET A 1 -11.36 -11.36 21.52
CA MET A 1 -11.19 -10.38 20.43
C MET A 1 -10.63 -11.12 19.23
N GLY A 2 -11.15 -10.88 18.02
CA GLY A 2 -10.65 -11.56 16.81
C GLY A 2 -9.24 -11.09 16.48
N VAL A 3 -8.40 -12.01 16.01
CA VAL A 3 -7.07 -11.67 15.47
C VAL A 3 -7.28 -11.08 14.09
N LEU A 4 -6.82 -9.84 13.86
CA LEU A 4 -6.76 -9.25 12.53
C LEU A 4 -5.54 -9.82 11.80
N THR A 5 -5.73 -10.27 10.56
CA THR A 5 -4.66 -10.70 9.65
C THR A 5 -4.54 -9.68 8.51
N PRO A 6 -3.98 -8.47 8.77
CA PRO A 6 -3.90 -7.44 7.75
C PRO A 6 -2.90 -7.84 6.65
N SER A 7 -3.25 -7.54 5.40
CA SER A 7 -2.35 -7.69 4.26
C SER A 7 -1.22 -6.65 4.27
N CYS A 8 -1.48 -5.47 4.83
CA CYS A 8 -0.46 -4.43 4.96
C CYS A 8 -0.75 -3.49 6.13
N VAL A 9 0.32 -2.96 6.73
CA VAL A 9 0.28 -2.01 7.85
C VAL A 9 1.20 -0.84 7.56
N THR A 10 0.76 0.38 7.88
CA THR A 10 1.57 1.59 7.82
C THR A 10 1.28 2.47 9.05
N ALA A 11 2.12 3.45 9.33
CA ALA A 11 1.94 4.35 10.46
C ALA A 11 2.14 5.80 10.05
N ARG A 12 1.33 6.68 10.62
CA ARG A 12 1.44 8.13 10.41
C ARG A 12 0.85 8.88 11.59
N ASP A 13 1.47 9.99 11.95
CA ASP A 13 0.99 10.92 12.98
C ASP A 13 0.58 10.18 14.26
N GLY A 14 1.39 9.23 14.71
CA GLY A 14 1.15 8.46 15.94
C GLY A 14 0.02 7.44 15.87
N ARG A 15 -0.50 7.12 14.68
CA ARG A 15 -1.53 6.11 14.45
C ARG A 15 -1.02 5.00 13.55
N ILE A 16 -1.55 3.80 13.75
CA ILE A 16 -1.32 2.64 12.92
C ILE A 16 -2.55 2.44 12.04
N TYR A 17 -2.33 2.21 10.76
CA TYR A 17 -3.35 1.90 9.78
C TYR A 17 -3.10 0.49 9.27
N ALA A 18 -4.16 -0.33 9.26
CA ALA A 18 -4.08 -1.70 8.79
C ALA A 18 -5.17 -1.95 7.74
N PHE A 19 -4.75 -2.53 6.63
CA PHE A 19 -5.61 -2.93 5.54
C PHE A 19 -5.65 -4.45 5.45
N GLY A 20 -6.83 -5.00 5.19
CA GLY A 20 -6.99 -6.42 4.91
C GLY A 20 -8.33 -6.73 4.30
N ASN A 21 -8.62 -8.02 4.22
CA ASN A 21 -9.88 -8.55 3.75
C ASN A 21 -10.50 -9.49 4.79
N ALA A 22 -11.83 -9.50 4.84
CA ALA A 22 -12.60 -10.35 5.72
C ALA A 22 -13.88 -10.81 5.04
N LEU A 23 -14.47 -11.88 5.57
CA LEU A 23 -15.83 -12.26 5.21
C LEU A 23 -16.82 -11.38 5.97
N SER A 24 -17.68 -10.71 5.23
CA SER A 24 -18.88 -10.06 5.73
C SER A 24 -20.04 -11.04 5.78
N TYR A 25 -20.67 -11.14 6.95
CA TYR A 25 -21.87 -11.93 7.20
C TYR A 25 -23.13 -11.06 7.33
N SER A 26 -23.09 -9.83 6.79
CA SER A 26 -24.25 -8.91 6.81
C SER A 26 -25.42 -9.41 5.94
N THR A 27 -25.16 -10.37 5.06
CA THR A 27 -26.11 -11.03 4.16
C THR A 27 -26.14 -12.54 4.39
N SER A 28 -27.19 -13.21 3.91
CA SER A 28 -27.33 -14.68 4.01
C SER A 28 -26.24 -15.47 3.28
N VAL A 29 -25.59 -14.85 2.30
CA VAL A 29 -24.39 -15.38 1.62
C VAL A 29 -23.20 -14.55 2.09
N PRO A 30 -22.14 -15.17 2.66
CA PRO A 30 -20.92 -14.45 3.01
C PRO A 30 -20.31 -13.79 1.77
N SER A 31 -19.91 -12.54 1.90
CA SER A 31 -19.22 -11.79 0.84
C SER A 31 -17.87 -11.30 1.34
N GLU A 32 -16.86 -11.28 0.48
CA GLU A 32 -15.57 -10.75 0.85
C GLU A 32 -15.58 -9.23 0.78
N VAL A 33 -15.00 -8.59 1.81
CA VAL A 33 -14.86 -7.14 1.88
C VAL A 33 -13.40 -6.78 2.12
N TYR A 34 -12.94 -5.72 1.48
CA TYR A 34 -11.76 -5.00 1.91
C TYR A 34 -12.13 -4.07 3.06
N PHE A 35 -11.24 -3.95 4.04
CA PHE A 35 -11.40 -3.03 5.16
C PHE A 35 -10.11 -2.26 5.43
N LEU A 36 -10.28 -1.02 5.88
CA LEU A 36 -9.23 -0.19 6.46
C LEU A 36 -9.61 0.12 7.90
N VAL A 37 -8.73 -0.19 8.84
CA VAL A 37 -8.87 0.17 10.25
C VAL A 37 -7.73 1.09 10.67
N VAL A 38 -7.98 1.88 11.71
CA VAL A 38 -7.00 2.78 12.31
C VAL A 38 -6.95 2.58 13.82
N SER A 39 -5.76 2.67 14.41
CA SER A 39 -5.61 2.64 15.86
C SER A 39 -6.10 3.94 16.52
N ASN A 40 -6.25 3.91 17.85
CA ASN A 40 -6.18 5.13 18.64
C ASN A 40 -4.85 5.86 18.46
N GLN A 41 -4.85 7.14 18.84
CA GLN A 41 -3.69 8.01 18.81
C GLN A 41 -2.66 7.59 19.88
N ASN A 42 -1.40 7.44 19.47
CA ASN A 42 -0.26 7.15 20.35
C ASN A 42 -0.54 6.02 21.36
N PRO A 43 -0.82 4.79 20.90
CA PRO A 43 -1.01 3.66 21.80
C PRO A 43 0.21 3.51 22.72
N SER A 44 -0.03 3.15 23.97
CA SER A 44 1.00 2.98 24.98
C SER A 44 1.96 1.84 24.62
N GLN A 45 3.16 1.84 25.21
CA GLN A 45 4.16 0.80 24.97
C GLN A 45 3.70 -0.60 25.43
N THR A 46 2.76 -0.68 26.38
CA THR A 46 2.21 -1.97 26.84
C THR A 46 1.06 -2.45 25.94
N LEU A 47 0.55 -1.59 25.05
CA LEU A 47 -0.53 -1.85 24.10
C LEU A 47 -1.88 -2.22 24.75
N ASP A 48 -2.03 -2.06 26.07
CA ASP A 48 -3.28 -2.35 26.78
C ASP A 48 -4.42 -1.38 26.41
N ASP A 49 -4.05 -0.20 25.91
CA ASP A 49 -4.95 0.84 25.40
C ASP A 49 -5.13 0.80 23.87
N LEU A 50 -4.49 -0.15 23.18
CA LEU A 50 -4.61 -0.28 21.74
C LEU A 50 -6.05 -0.65 21.38
N SER A 51 -6.68 0.21 20.60
CA SER A 51 -8.05 0.04 20.09
C SER A 51 -8.08 0.32 18.59
N TRP A 52 -9.01 -0.33 17.89
CA TRP A 52 -9.16 -0.24 16.45
C TRP A 52 -10.52 0.35 16.10
N THR A 53 -10.52 1.29 15.16
CA THR A 53 -11.73 1.88 14.59
C THR A 53 -11.77 1.55 13.10
N LEU A 54 -12.91 1.05 12.63
CA LEU A 54 -13.15 0.86 11.21
C LEU A 54 -13.23 2.23 10.51
N VAL A 55 -12.35 2.45 9.54
CA VAL A 55 -12.36 3.66 8.69
C VAL A 55 -13.37 3.48 7.57
N ASN A 56 -13.23 2.40 6.80
CA ASN A 56 -14.12 2.10 5.68
C ASN A 56 -14.03 0.60 5.35
N ALA A 57 -15.13 0.05 4.83
CA ALA A 57 -15.15 -1.29 4.23
C ALA A 57 -15.97 -1.28 2.93
N VAL A 58 -15.49 -2.01 1.92
CA VAL A 58 -16.15 -2.16 0.62
C VAL A 58 -16.13 -3.61 0.16
N PRO A 59 -17.15 -4.07 -0.59
CA PRO A 59 -17.09 -5.37 -1.28
C PRO A 59 -15.85 -5.45 -2.18
N THR A 60 -15.25 -6.63 -2.31
CA THR A 60 -14.10 -6.82 -3.22
C THR A 60 -14.50 -6.72 -4.69
N THR A 61 -15.75 -7.03 -5.03
CA THR A 61 -16.29 -6.95 -6.39
C THR A 61 -16.13 -5.55 -6.99
N GLY A 62 -15.53 -5.48 -8.19
CA GLY A 62 -15.28 -4.24 -8.91
C GLY A 62 -13.94 -3.57 -8.57
N TYR A 63 -13.21 -4.11 -7.60
CA TYR A 63 -11.87 -3.66 -7.24
C TYR A 63 -10.81 -4.67 -7.70
N ALA A 64 -9.55 -4.21 -7.78
CA ALA A 64 -8.41 -5.07 -8.04
C ALA A 64 -8.40 -6.21 -7.01
N GLU A 65 -8.33 -7.45 -7.50
CA GLU A 65 -8.38 -8.64 -6.64
C GLU A 65 -7.01 -8.83 -5.98
N ILE A 66 -6.94 -8.53 -4.69
CA ILE A 66 -5.78 -8.75 -3.84
C ILE A 66 -5.82 -10.22 -3.46
N LYS A 67 -5.27 -11.06 -4.35
CA LYS A 67 -5.11 -12.47 -4.06
C LYS A 67 -4.04 -12.65 -3.00
N TYR A 68 -4.30 -13.57 -2.08
CA TYR A 68 -3.28 -14.09 -1.20
C TYR A 68 -2.27 -14.86 -2.06
N ALA A 69 -1.13 -14.24 -2.37
CA ALA A 69 0.03 -14.97 -2.83
C ALA A 69 0.68 -15.67 -1.63
N ASP A 70 -0.09 -16.52 -0.95
CA ASP A 70 0.36 -17.37 0.13
C ASP A 70 0.93 -18.64 -0.50
N ILE A 71 2.11 -18.48 -1.10
CA ILE A 71 2.88 -19.64 -1.55
C ILE A 71 3.43 -20.29 -0.28
N LEU A 72 2.81 -21.40 0.13
CA LEU A 72 3.30 -22.31 1.19
C LEU A 72 3.19 -21.78 2.64
N GLY A 73 2.29 -20.84 2.93
CA GLY A 73 2.10 -20.32 4.30
C GLY A 73 3.11 -19.26 4.71
N PHE A 74 3.85 -18.69 3.75
CA PHE A 74 4.74 -17.56 3.96
C PHE A 74 4.17 -16.33 3.28
N HIS A 75 3.62 -15.41 4.07
CA HIS A 75 3.36 -14.05 3.62
C HIS A 75 4.68 -13.40 3.20
N ASN A 76 4.93 -13.30 1.89
CA ASN A 76 6.07 -12.57 1.39
C ASN A 76 5.79 -11.06 1.56
N PRO A 77 6.47 -10.36 2.48
CA PRO A 77 6.24 -8.92 2.68
C PRO A 77 6.53 -8.11 1.41
N ASN A 78 7.24 -8.67 0.44
CA ASN A 78 7.56 -8.00 -0.83
C ASN A 78 6.42 -8.05 -1.86
N HIS A 79 5.27 -8.67 -1.55
CA HIS A 79 4.11 -8.74 -2.45
C HIS A 79 3.11 -7.60 -2.24
N TYR A 80 3.21 -6.89 -1.13
CA TYR A 80 2.35 -5.76 -0.79
C TYR A 80 3.21 -4.58 -0.39
N SER A 81 2.75 -3.38 -0.69
CA SER A 81 3.31 -2.16 -0.10
C SER A 81 2.18 -1.17 0.10
N CYS A 82 2.15 -0.54 1.27
CA CYS A 82 1.11 0.43 1.59
C CYS A 82 1.69 1.65 2.29
N THR A 83 0.99 2.77 2.17
CA THR A 83 1.34 4.04 2.78
C THR A 83 0.10 4.88 2.99
N ILE A 84 0.23 5.93 3.80
CA ILE A 84 -0.82 6.93 4.01
C ILE A 84 -0.22 8.34 3.97
N ASP A 85 -0.91 9.27 3.30
CA ASP A 85 -0.45 10.66 3.16
C ASP A 85 -0.94 11.57 4.32
N ASP A 86 -0.54 12.86 4.34
CA ASP A 86 -0.98 13.82 5.39
C ASP A 86 -2.45 14.22 5.28
N LYS A 87 -3.12 13.81 4.21
CA LYS A 87 -4.54 14.02 4.00
C LYS A 87 -5.34 12.76 4.35
N GLY A 88 -4.70 11.71 4.85
CA GLY A 88 -5.31 10.43 5.19
C GLY A 88 -5.62 9.54 3.97
N VAL A 89 -5.06 9.84 2.81
CA VAL A 89 -5.20 9.01 1.60
C VAL A 89 -4.35 7.77 1.79
N PHE A 90 -5.00 6.63 1.98
CA PHE A 90 -4.34 5.33 2.12
C PHE A 90 -4.17 4.71 0.74
N SER A 91 -2.99 4.21 0.43
CA SER A 91 -2.71 3.49 -0.82
C SER A 91 -2.09 2.15 -0.49
N ILE A 92 -2.50 1.12 -1.21
CA ILE A 92 -1.87 -0.19 -1.23
C ILE A 92 -1.65 -0.61 -2.67
N ILE A 93 -0.48 -1.16 -2.96
CA ILE A 93 -0.21 -1.85 -4.22
C ILE A 93 0.21 -3.28 -3.91
N PHE A 94 0.00 -4.15 -4.88
CA PHE A 94 0.30 -5.55 -4.75
C PHE A 94 0.77 -6.16 -6.06
N LYS A 95 1.41 -7.31 -5.92
CA LYS A 95 1.66 -8.23 -7.02
C LYS A 95 1.36 -9.66 -6.61
N ASP A 96 1.02 -10.46 -7.60
CA ASP A 96 0.88 -11.91 -7.50
C ASP A 96 1.75 -12.55 -8.58
N ASP A 97 2.80 -13.25 -8.16
CA ASP A 97 3.74 -13.89 -9.07
C ASP A 97 3.18 -15.17 -9.71
N ILE A 98 2.18 -15.83 -9.10
CA ILE A 98 1.55 -17.04 -9.65
C ILE A 98 0.72 -16.67 -10.87
N TYR A 99 -0.09 -15.62 -10.74
CA TYR A 99 -0.98 -15.17 -11.81
C TYR A 99 -0.36 -14.06 -12.67
N ASN A 100 0.85 -13.61 -12.35
CA ASN A 100 1.52 -12.48 -12.99
C ASN A 100 0.63 -11.22 -13.03
N VAL A 101 -0.05 -10.95 -11.93
CA VAL A 101 -0.97 -9.81 -11.78
C VAL A 101 -0.31 -8.76 -10.91
N LYS A 102 -0.53 -7.48 -11.25
CA LYS A 102 -0.15 -6.33 -10.43
C LYS A 102 -1.33 -5.38 -10.36
N GLY A 103 -1.49 -4.71 -9.23
CA GLY A 103 -2.57 -3.76 -9.04
C GLY A 103 -2.43 -3.00 -7.75
N GLY A 104 -3.45 -2.23 -7.42
CA GLY A 104 -3.53 -1.55 -6.14
C GLY A 104 -4.88 -0.91 -5.92
N LEU A 105 -5.02 -0.33 -4.75
CA LEU A 105 -6.20 0.38 -4.30
C LEU A 105 -5.76 1.66 -3.60
N GLN A 106 -6.55 2.71 -3.78
CA GLN A 106 -6.41 3.96 -3.05
C GLN A 106 -7.73 4.33 -2.39
N PHE A 107 -7.69 4.57 -1.10
CA PHE A 107 -8.77 5.14 -0.33
C PHE A 107 -8.56 6.65 -0.18
N GLN A 108 -9.56 7.41 -0.62
CA GLN A 108 -9.64 8.85 -0.42
C GLN A 108 -10.68 9.14 0.68
N PRO A 109 -10.29 9.68 1.85
CA PRO A 109 -11.24 10.06 2.88
C PRO A 109 -12.14 11.20 2.39
N SER A 110 -13.37 11.20 2.90
CA SER A 110 -14.32 12.29 2.68
C SER A 110 -13.80 13.59 3.32
N PRO A 111 -14.01 14.77 2.68
CA PRO A 111 -13.71 16.04 3.31
C PRO A 111 -14.43 16.20 4.66
N ALA A 112 -13.77 16.82 5.63
CA ALA A 112 -14.36 17.08 6.93
C ALA A 112 -15.71 17.80 6.81
N GLY A 113 -16.72 17.31 7.54
CA GLY A 113 -18.07 17.88 7.52
C GLY A 113 -18.99 17.37 6.40
N THR A 114 -18.54 16.43 5.56
CA THR A 114 -19.41 15.76 4.58
C THR A 114 -19.94 14.43 5.11
N SER A 115 -21.14 14.02 4.67
CA SER A 115 -21.70 12.72 5.03
C SER A 115 -21.05 11.61 4.22
N GLY A 116 -20.27 10.75 4.87
CA GLY A 116 -19.62 9.58 4.27
C GLY A 116 -18.21 9.36 4.83
N THR A 117 -17.68 8.14 4.69
CA THR A 117 -16.34 7.79 5.21
C THR A 117 -15.23 7.98 4.18
N GLY A 118 -15.53 7.86 2.88
CA GLY A 118 -14.58 8.09 1.79
C GLY A 118 -14.91 7.23 0.56
N THR A 119 -14.00 7.19 -0.41
CA THR A 119 -14.14 6.42 -1.66
C THR A 119 -12.89 5.62 -1.98
N TRP A 120 -13.06 4.43 -2.57
CA TRP A 120 -11.96 3.61 -3.06
C TRP A 120 -11.84 3.72 -4.58
N LYS A 121 -10.60 3.64 -5.07
CA LYS A 121 -10.26 3.61 -6.50
C LYS A 121 -9.23 2.54 -6.78
N ASN A 122 -9.32 1.91 -7.95
CA ASN A 122 -8.29 1.02 -8.44
C ASN A 122 -7.05 1.80 -8.86
N ILE A 123 -5.88 1.26 -8.56
CA ILE A 123 -4.60 1.65 -9.13
C ILE A 123 -4.22 0.59 -10.17
N THR A 124 -4.03 1.02 -11.41
CA THR A 124 -3.53 0.16 -12.47
C THR A 124 -2.02 0.09 -12.42
N ILE A 125 -1.46 -1.12 -12.47
CA ILE A 125 -0.01 -1.34 -12.59
C ILE A 125 0.23 -2.14 -13.88
N PRO A 126 0.90 -1.54 -14.89
CA PRO A 126 1.17 -2.20 -16.16
C PRO A 126 1.95 -3.52 -16.00
N LEU A 127 1.74 -4.47 -16.93
CA LEU A 127 2.40 -5.76 -16.88
C LEU A 127 3.93 -5.66 -17.01
N ASP A 128 4.42 -4.69 -17.78
CA ASP A 128 5.85 -4.41 -17.98
C ASP A 128 6.51 -3.69 -16.78
N TYR A 129 5.72 -3.23 -15.80
CA TYR A 129 6.21 -2.67 -14.54
C TYR A 129 7.15 -3.65 -13.83
N LYS A 130 8.37 -3.25 -13.52
CA LYS A 130 9.39 -4.09 -12.89
C LYS A 130 9.25 -4.08 -11.38
N TRP A 131 8.84 -5.22 -10.83
CA TRP A 131 8.73 -5.49 -9.39
C TRP A 131 9.17 -6.92 -9.10
N THR A 132 10.46 -7.06 -8.81
CA THR A 132 11.09 -8.36 -8.57
C THR A 132 10.86 -8.85 -7.13
N PRO A 133 10.44 -10.11 -6.92
CA PRO A 133 10.03 -10.65 -5.60
C PRO A 133 11.13 -10.73 -4.55
N LEU A 134 12.38 -10.86 -4.99
CA LEU A 134 13.52 -11.19 -4.12
C LEU A 134 14.13 -9.97 -3.43
N HIS A 135 13.56 -8.79 -3.65
CA HIS A 135 14.18 -7.53 -3.27
C HIS A 135 13.18 -6.65 -2.55
N PHE A 136 13.74 -5.77 -1.71
CA PHE A 136 12.97 -4.81 -0.95
C PHE A 136 12.19 -3.87 -1.86
N THR A 137 11.00 -3.54 -1.40
CA THR A 137 10.15 -2.54 -1.99
C THR A 137 9.63 -1.61 -0.91
N GLU A 138 9.38 -0.36 -1.29
CA GLU A 138 8.74 0.61 -0.43
C GLU A 138 7.73 1.44 -1.23
N LEU A 139 6.56 1.65 -0.64
CA LEU A 139 5.58 2.61 -1.12
C LEU A 139 5.58 3.81 -0.18
N PHE A 140 5.70 5.01 -0.72
CA PHE A 140 5.78 6.24 0.05
C PHE A 140 5.09 7.39 -0.67
N ASN A 141 4.72 8.40 0.11
CA ASN A 141 4.22 9.66 -0.42
C ASN A 141 5.31 10.72 -0.32
N PHE A 142 5.61 11.37 -1.44
CA PHE A 142 6.50 12.52 -1.48
C PHE A 142 5.74 13.77 -1.89
N LYS A 143 6.07 14.93 -1.31
CA LYS A 143 5.49 16.20 -1.75
C LYS A 143 6.28 16.73 -2.94
N ASP A 144 5.61 16.95 -4.07
CA ASP A 144 6.23 17.61 -5.21
C ASP A 144 6.60 19.08 -4.91
N ALA A 145 7.18 19.78 -5.89
CA ALA A 145 7.56 21.18 -5.76
C ALA A 145 6.37 22.13 -5.49
N GLN A 146 5.14 21.66 -5.73
CA GLN A 146 3.88 22.37 -5.49
C GLN A 146 3.25 21.98 -4.14
N GLY A 147 3.89 21.09 -3.37
CA GLY A 147 3.41 20.61 -2.07
C GLY A 147 2.31 19.54 -2.18
N MET A 148 2.07 18.97 -3.37
CA MET A 148 1.08 17.94 -3.60
C MET A 148 1.67 16.55 -3.34
N ASN A 149 0.92 15.69 -2.67
CA ASN A 149 1.35 14.31 -2.44
C ASN A 149 1.37 13.54 -3.76
N THR A 150 2.53 12.96 -4.05
CA THR A 150 2.74 12.02 -5.13
C THR A 150 3.03 10.66 -4.51
N LEU A 151 2.23 9.66 -4.88
CA LEU A 151 2.47 8.28 -4.49
C LEU A 151 3.60 7.71 -5.35
N MET A 152 4.64 7.20 -4.71
CA MET A 152 5.80 6.61 -5.35
C MET A 152 6.09 5.22 -4.79
N HIS A 153 6.56 4.35 -5.67
CA HIS A 153 6.96 2.98 -5.35
C HIS A 153 8.40 2.79 -5.81
N ALA A 154 9.28 2.47 -4.86
CA ALA A 154 10.67 2.13 -5.14
C ALA A 154 10.85 0.62 -5.04
N THR A 155 11.49 0.03 -6.04
CA THR A 155 11.86 -1.38 -6.06
C THR A 155 13.35 -1.53 -6.30
N VAL A 156 13.97 -2.44 -5.57
CA VAL A 156 15.34 -2.88 -5.87
C VAL A 156 15.27 -3.99 -6.93
N GLU A 157 16.03 -3.82 -8.01
CA GLU A 157 16.22 -4.81 -9.07
C GLU A 157 17.67 -5.33 -8.98
N GLY A 158 17.87 -6.62 -8.73
CA GLY A 158 19.22 -7.15 -8.54
C GLY A 158 19.95 -6.54 -7.32
N VAL A 159 21.27 -6.36 -7.44
CA VAL A 159 22.12 -5.95 -6.31
C VAL A 159 22.42 -4.44 -6.25
N ASN A 160 22.28 -3.72 -7.37
CA ASN A 160 22.71 -2.32 -7.47
C ASN A 160 21.70 -1.42 -8.20
N ASP A 161 20.57 -1.95 -8.66
CA ASP A 161 19.62 -1.19 -9.46
C ASP A 161 18.39 -0.82 -8.61
N VAL A 162 17.99 0.44 -8.68
CA VAL A 162 16.76 0.96 -8.08
C VAL A 162 15.87 1.46 -9.18
N ARG A 163 14.60 1.05 -9.17
CA ARG A 163 13.56 1.63 -10.00
C ARG A 163 12.57 2.38 -9.14
N VAL A 164 12.04 3.44 -9.70
CA VAL A 164 10.96 4.21 -9.08
C VAL A 164 9.84 4.34 -10.08
N GLY A 165 8.63 4.05 -9.63
CA GLY A 165 7.41 4.43 -10.34
C GLY A 165 6.58 5.40 -9.53
N ALA A 166 5.84 6.26 -10.20
CA ALA A 166 4.95 7.24 -9.61
C ALA A 166 3.52 7.03 -10.12
N LEU A 167 2.54 7.24 -9.25
CA LEU A 167 1.14 7.25 -9.64
C LEU A 167 0.83 8.51 -10.45
N ASP A 168 0.26 8.36 -11.64
CA ASP A 168 -0.48 9.44 -12.29
C ASP A 168 -1.89 9.49 -11.69
N PRO A 169 -2.24 10.54 -10.92
CA PRO A 169 -3.53 10.64 -10.24
C PRO A 169 -4.70 10.87 -11.22
N THR A 170 -4.42 11.24 -12.47
CA THR A 170 -5.45 11.47 -13.51
C THR A 170 -5.95 10.15 -14.06
N THR A 171 -5.00 9.26 -14.39
CA THR A 171 -5.29 7.94 -14.98
C THR A 171 -5.34 6.82 -13.96
N MET A 172 -4.98 7.10 -12.70
CA MET A 172 -4.82 6.12 -11.63
C MET A 172 -3.89 4.98 -12.03
N THR A 173 -2.80 5.30 -12.73
CA THR A 173 -1.84 4.30 -13.25
C THR A 173 -0.44 4.56 -12.70
N MET A 174 0.24 3.50 -12.24
CA MET A 174 1.65 3.56 -11.85
C MET A 174 2.52 3.58 -13.10
N ASN A 175 3.27 4.66 -13.27
CA ASN A 175 4.22 4.85 -14.36
C ASN A 175 5.64 4.66 -13.83
N GLN A 176 6.39 3.71 -14.38
CA GLN A 176 7.78 3.47 -14.03
C GLN A 176 8.73 4.04 -15.09
N GLY A 177 9.87 4.59 -14.64
CA GLY A 177 10.94 4.96 -15.56
C GLY A 177 11.49 3.74 -16.32
N LEU A 178 11.83 3.93 -17.60
CA LEU A 178 12.36 2.86 -18.45
C LEU A 178 13.71 2.32 -17.97
N THR A 179 14.55 3.20 -17.41
CA THR A 179 15.92 2.87 -17.00
C THR A 179 16.05 2.87 -15.48
N PRO A 180 16.61 1.82 -14.87
CA PRO A 180 16.90 1.85 -13.45
C PRO A 180 18.03 2.84 -13.15
N TRP A 181 18.04 3.38 -11.94
CA TRP A 181 19.22 4.04 -11.41
C TRP A 181 20.20 2.97 -10.90
N ASN A 182 21.42 2.97 -11.43
CA ASN A 182 22.47 2.03 -11.04
C ASN A 182 23.44 2.72 -10.08
N ILE A 183 23.71 2.10 -8.93
CA ILE A 183 24.88 2.45 -8.13
C ILE A 183 26.11 1.97 -8.92
N VAL A 184 26.62 2.82 -9.79
CA VAL A 184 27.95 2.62 -10.36
C VAL A 184 28.87 2.59 -9.15
N ARG A 185 29.56 1.47 -8.90
CA ARG A 185 30.63 1.40 -7.90
C ARG A 185 31.76 2.32 -8.34
N SER A 186 31.57 3.62 -8.23
CA SER A 186 32.65 4.58 -8.35
C SER A 186 33.56 4.29 -7.17
N THR A 187 34.80 3.86 -7.46
CA THR A 187 35.91 3.80 -6.51
C THR A 187 35.75 4.87 -5.43
N GLN A 188 35.57 4.43 -4.17
CA GLN A 188 35.49 5.23 -2.94
C GLN A 188 35.70 6.74 -3.17
N LYS A 189 34.63 7.49 -3.43
CA LYS A 189 34.61 8.90 -3.06
C LYS A 189 33.90 8.98 -1.74
N THR A 190 34.69 9.23 -0.70
CA THR A 190 34.26 9.55 0.66
C THR A 190 33.04 10.45 0.61
N LEU A 191 31.91 9.97 1.14
CA LEU A 191 30.81 10.84 1.53
C LEU A 191 31.35 11.71 2.66
N VAL A 192 31.67 12.96 2.36
CA VAL A 192 31.85 13.98 3.39
C VAL A 192 30.45 14.36 3.83
N VAL A 193 30.07 13.89 5.02
CA VAL A 193 28.89 14.35 5.76
C VAL A 193 29.25 15.64 6.49
#